data_AF-A0A1F8DU71-F1
#
_entry.id   AF-A0A1F8DU71-F1
#
_cell.length_a   1.000
_cell.length_b   1.000
_cell.length_c   1.000
_cell.angle_alpha   90.00
_cell.angle_beta   90.00
_cell.angle_gamma   90.00
#
_symmetry.space_group_name_H-M   'P 1'
#
loop_
_entity.id
_entity.type
_entity.pdbx_description
1 polymer ?
#
loop_
_entity_poly.entity_id
_entity_poly.type
_entity_poly.pdbx_seq_one_letter_code
_entity_poly.pdbx_strand_id
1 'polypeptide(L)'
;MVNTNFEHSALEADIQKLSREISQKRNLPENKDFSDKELIKQSIQPIISPNMEARQSQQNQNAVNQILPDYLNNSPSEIKLEVEKLIDQTLHQGIEKTIKDAAKSSAFVLDAFHDVLVDKLHEELQKRKLI
;
A
#
# COMPACT_ATOMS: atom_id res chain seq x y z
N MET A 1 -15.58 -1.52 -28.60
CA MET A 1 -15.25 -0.62 -27.48
C MET A 1 -15.07 -1.51 -26.26
N VAL A 2 -13.84 -1.69 -25.80
CA VAL A 2 -13.52 -2.58 -24.67
C VAL A 2 -13.88 -1.86 -23.38
N ASN A 3 -14.93 -2.32 -22.70
CA ASN A 3 -15.35 -1.84 -21.39
C ASN A 3 -14.45 -2.47 -20.30
N THR A 4 -13.24 -1.95 -20.12
CA THR A 4 -12.36 -2.22 -18.96
C THR A 4 -12.78 -1.37 -17.76
N ASN A 5 -14.03 -1.52 -17.29
CA ASN A 5 -14.58 -0.68 -16.20
C ASN A 5 -15.12 -1.49 -15.00
N PHE A 6 -15.03 -2.82 -15.02
CA PHE A 6 -15.58 -3.68 -13.95
C PHE A 6 -14.52 -4.32 -13.04
N GLU A 7 -13.28 -4.48 -13.50
CA GLU A 7 -12.24 -5.24 -12.78
C GLU A 7 -11.57 -4.47 -11.63
N HIS A 8 -11.72 -3.13 -11.59
CA HIS A 8 -11.09 -2.28 -10.56
C HIS A 8 -12.08 -1.71 -9.54
N SER A 9 -13.35 -2.14 -9.52
CA SER A 9 -14.36 -1.57 -8.62
C SER A 9 -13.98 -1.72 -7.14
N ALA A 10 -13.37 -2.85 -6.77
CA ALA A 10 -12.87 -3.09 -5.42
C ALA A 10 -11.72 -2.13 -5.05
N LEU A 11 -10.71 -2.05 -5.92
CA LEU A 11 -9.59 -1.13 -5.75
C LEU A 11 -10.04 0.33 -5.69
N GLU A 12 -10.99 0.73 -6.53
CA GLU A 12 -11.47 2.10 -6.57
C GLU A 12 -12.24 2.48 -5.30
N ALA A 13 -13.07 1.57 -4.78
CA ALA A 13 -13.70 1.74 -3.48
C ALA A 13 -12.66 1.86 -2.36
N ASP A 14 -11.60 1.06 -2.41
CA ASP A 14 -10.51 1.11 -1.45
C ASP A 14 -9.72 2.43 -1.54
N ILE A 15 -9.41 2.92 -2.75
CA ILE A 15 -8.73 4.21 -2.97
C ILE A 15 -9.60 5.37 -2.44
N GLN A 16 -10.90 5.34 -2.69
CA GLN A 16 -11.84 6.34 -2.17
C GLN A 16 -11.88 6.33 -0.64
N LYS A 17 -11.97 5.16 -0.02
CA LYS A 17 -11.93 5.00 1.44
C LYS A 17 -10.61 5.52 2.00
N LEU A 18 -9.49 5.11 1.41
CA LEU A 18 -8.15 5.48 1.83
C LEU A 18 -7.90 6.99 1.74
N SER A 19 -8.33 7.64 0.64
CA SER A 19 -8.19 9.09 0.48
C SER A 19 -8.95 9.88 1.55
N ARG A 20 -10.12 9.39 1.98
CA ARG A 20 -10.89 9.99 3.09
C ARG A 20 -10.16 9.82 4.41
N GLU A 21 -9.66 8.62 4.69
CA GLU A 21 -8.89 8.35 5.91
C GLU A 21 -7.63 9.21 5.98
N ILE A 22 -6.87 9.32 4.88
CA ILE A 22 -5.69 10.18 4.80
C ILE A 22 -6.07 11.65 5.02
N SER A 23 -7.14 12.12 4.39
CA SER A 23 -7.63 13.48 4.58
C SER A 23 -8.01 13.75 6.05
N GLN A 24 -8.69 12.80 6.70
CA GLN A 24 -9.04 12.91 8.11
C GLN A 24 -7.79 12.93 8.99
N LYS A 25 -6.83 12.03 8.74
CA LYS A 25 -5.57 11.98 9.48
C LYS A 25 -4.75 13.25 9.31
N ARG A 26 -4.66 13.81 8.10
CA ARG A 26 -3.95 15.07 7.81
C ARG A 26 -4.51 16.28 8.56
N ASN A 27 -5.81 16.25 8.90
CA ASN A 27 -6.43 17.30 9.72
C ASN A 27 -6.14 17.17 11.22
N LEU A 28 -5.60 16.03 11.67
CA LEU A 28 -5.19 15.86 13.06
C LEU A 28 -3.85 16.57 13.32
N PRO A 29 -3.72 17.30 14.44
CA PRO A 29 -2.50 18.04 14.76
C PRO A 29 -1.28 17.13 14.95
N GLU A 30 -1.48 15.88 15.40
CA GLU A 30 -0.44 14.86 15.54
C GLU A 30 0.18 14.40 14.22
N ASN A 31 -0.49 14.69 13.10
CA ASN A 31 -0.11 14.20 11.78
C ASN A 31 0.30 15.29 10.79
N LYS A 32 0.40 16.55 11.25
CA LYS A 32 0.76 17.69 10.39
C LYS A 32 2.16 17.57 9.78
N ASP A 33 3.07 16.88 10.46
CA ASP A 33 4.46 16.70 10.03
C ASP A 33 4.69 15.38 9.29
N PHE A 34 3.68 14.50 9.20
CA PHE A 34 3.84 13.24 8.46
C PHE A 34 3.79 13.46 6.96
N SER A 35 4.64 12.70 6.27
CA SER A 35 4.60 12.63 4.81
C SER A 35 3.35 11.89 4.32
N ASP A 36 2.93 12.13 3.07
CA ASP A 36 1.76 11.47 2.50
C ASP A 36 1.89 9.94 2.52
N LYS A 37 3.11 9.41 2.31
CA LYS A 37 3.41 7.98 2.42
C LYS A 37 3.21 7.44 3.84
N GLU A 38 3.56 8.22 4.87
CA GLU A 38 3.32 7.82 6.26
C GLU A 38 1.82 7.81 6.60
N LEU A 39 1.07 8.78 6.09
CA LEU A 39 -0.40 8.81 6.25
C LEU A 39 -1.06 7.60 5.56
N ILE A 40 -0.58 7.22 4.36
CA ILE A 40 -1.02 6.02 3.66
C ILE A 40 -0.71 4.77 4.49
N LYS A 41 0.54 4.63 4.96
CA LYS A 41 0.98 3.49 5.78
C LYS A 41 0.14 3.35 7.05
N GLN A 42 -0.11 4.45 7.76
CA GLN A 42 -0.96 4.46 8.93
C GLN A 42 -2.43 4.13 8.63
N SER A 43 -2.92 4.38 7.42
CA SER A 43 -4.30 4.09 7.04
C SER A 43 -4.49 2.62 6.66
N ILE A 44 -3.46 1.97 6.10
CA ILE A 44 -3.50 0.53 5.81
C ILE A 44 -3.09 -0.35 7.00
N GLN A 45 -2.29 0.16 7.94
CA GLN A 45 -1.84 -0.55 9.14
C GLN A 45 -2.98 -1.23 9.95
N PRO A 46 -4.12 -0.58 10.26
CA PRO A 46 -5.20 -1.22 11.02
C PRO A 46 -5.85 -2.40 10.28
N ILE A 47 -5.75 -2.44 8.95
CA ILE A 47 -6.25 -3.55 8.13
C ILE A 47 -5.32 -4.77 8.24
N ILE A 48 -4.01 -4.53 8.30
CA ILE A 48 -2.95 -5.54 8.38
C ILE A 48 -2.86 -6.14 9.79
N SER A 49 -3.01 -5.29 10.81
CA SER A 49 -2.85 -5.68 12.20
C SER A 49 -3.88 -4.93 13.05
N PRO A 50 -5.10 -5.46 13.19
CA PRO A 50 -6.13 -4.84 14.01
C PRO A 50 -5.79 -4.80 15.51
N ASN A 51 -4.64 -5.35 15.92
CA ASN A 51 -4.19 -5.45 17.31
C ASN A 51 -2.83 -4.75 17.59
N MET A 52 -2.36 -3.87 16.70
CA MET A 52 -1.15 -3.07 16.95
C MET A 52 -1.46 -1.58 16.81
N GLU A 53 -2.07 -1.03 17.86
CA GLU A 53 -1.98 0.40 18.13
C GLU A 53 -0.49 0.77 18.31
N ALA A 54 -0.06 1.79 17.56
CA ALA A 54 1.17 2.54 17.76
C ALA A 54 2.49 1.72 17.83
N ARG A 55 3.04 1.36 16.68
CA ARG A 55 4.50 1.25 16.52
C ARG A 55 4.95 2.20 15.42
N GLN A 56 5.17 3.45 15.82
CA GLN A 56 6.01 4.40 15.10
C GLN A 56 7.36 3.74 14.85
N SER A 57 7.71 3.50 13.59
CA SER A 57 9.08 3.20 13.20
C SER A 57 9.35 3.91 11.88
N GLN A 58 10.27 4.86 11.96
CA GLN A 58 10.85 5.61 10.88
C GLN A 58 11.32 4.67 9.76
N GLN A 59 10.93 4.96 8.51
CA GLN A 59 11.80 4.64 7.38
C GLN A 59 11.69 5.73 6.33
N ASN A 60 12.57 6.70 6.51
CA ASN A 60 12.94 7.71 5.55
C ASN A 60 13.82 7.02 4.50
N GLN A 61 13.28 6.66 3.33
CA GLN A 61 14.11 6.29 2.17
C GLN A 61 13.55 6.86 0.88
N ASN A 62 14.48 7.49 0.17
CA ASN A 62 14.34 8.26 -1.05
C ASN A 62 13.57 7.54 -2.14
N ALA A 63 12.66 8.27 -2.79
CA ALA A 63 11.95 7.84 -3.97
C ALA A 63 12.91 7.72 -5.16
N VAL A 64 13.22 6.50 -5.57
CA VAL A 64 13.70 6.17 -6.92
C VAL A 64 12.70 5.20 -7.52
N ASN A 65 12.35 5.45 -8.78
CA ASN A 65 11.22 4.93 -9.53
C ASN A 65 11.29 3.41 -9.84
N GLN A 66 11.48 2.56 -8.84
CA GLN A 66 11.51 1.10 -8.95
C GLN A 66 10.22 0.50 -8.39
N ILE A 67 9.62 -0.42 -9.15
CA ILE A 67 8.36 -1.10 -8.80
C ILE A 67 8.56 -2.04 -7.60
N LEU A 68 9.81 -2.36 -7.25
CA LEU A 68 10.19 -3.25 -6.16
C LEU A 68 11.23 -2.54 -5.27
N PRO A 69 11.20 -2.72 -3.93
CA PRO A 69 12.22 -2.19 -3.04
C PRO A 69 13.63 -2.62 -3.45
N ASP A 70 14.61 -1.73 -3.29
CA ASP A 70 16.00 -2.01 -3.65
C ASP A 70 16.56 -3.28 -2.99
N TYR A 71 16.13 -3.60 -1.78
CA TYR A 71 16.54 -4.81 -1.08
C TYR A 71 15.96 -6.09 -1.68
N LEU A 72 14.85 -6.02 -2.43
CA LEU A 72 14.34 -7.16 -3.19
C LEU A 72 15.17 -7.45 -4.44
N ASN A 73 15.99 -6.51 -4.95
CA ASN A 73 16.77 -6.76 -6.16
C ASN A 73 17.73 -7.95 -6.02
N ASN A 74 18.23 -8.20 -4.80
CA ASN A 74 19.09 -9.35 -4.47
C ASN A 74 18.34 -10.60 -4.00
N SER A 75 17.01 -10.53 -3.88
CA SER A 75 16.18 -11.65 -3.44
C SER A 75 15.96 -12.68 -4.56
N PRO A 76 15.68 -13.94 -4.20
CA PRO A 76 15.30 -14.97 -5.16
C PRO A 76 14.12 -14.52 -6.02
N SER A 77 14.12 -14.89 -7.30
CA SER A 77 13.05 -14.54 -8.25
C SER A 77 11.67 -14.98 -7.78
N GLU A 78 11.59 -16.05 -6.97
CA GLU A 78 10.35 -16.54 -6.36
C GLU A 78 9.70 -15.50 -5.44
N ILE A 79 10.50 -14.80 -4.63
CA ILE A 79 10.01 -13.76 -3.72
C ILE A 79 9.50 -12.54 -4.51
N LYS A 80 10.22 -12.15 -5.56
CA LYS A 80 9.80 -11.04 -6.44
C LYS A 80 8.45 -11.37 -7.09
N LEU A 81 8.33 -12.58 -7.64
CA LEU A 81 7.11 -13.04 -8.29
C LEU A 81 5.92 -13.09 -7.31
N GLU A 82 6.16 -13.50 -6.06
CA GLU A 82 5.13 -13.52 -5.04
C GLU A 82 4.63 -12.11 -4.69
N VAL A 83 5.54 -11.15 -4.53
CA VAL A 83 5.19 -9.74 -4.30
C VAL A 83 4.42 -9.16 -5.48
N GLU A 84 4.90 -9.38 -6.72
CA GLU A 84 4.21 -8.92 -7.93
C GLU A 84 2.80 -9.51 -8.06
N LYS A 85 2.64 -10.80 -7.74
CA LYS A 85 1.35 -11.47 -7.74
C LYS A 85 0.40 -10.87 -6.70
N LEU A 86 0.87 -10.55 -5.50
CA LEU A 86 0.07 -9.88 -4.48
C LEU A 86 -0.36 -8.48 -4.96
N ILE A 87 0.53 -7.73 -5.61
CA ILE A 87 0.17 -6.43 -6.19
C ILE A 87 -0.92 -6.58 -7.26
N ASP A 88 -0.80 -7.54 -8.18
CA ASP A 88 -1.84 -7.83 -9.17
C ASP A 88 -3.18 -8.21 -8.50
N GLN A 89 -3.14 -9.08 -7.50
CA GLN A 89 -4.31 -9.45 -6.72
C GLN A 89 -4.95 -8.24 -6.03
N THR A 90 -4.17 -7.27 -5.59
CA THR A 90 -4.70 -6.03 -4.99
C THR A 90 -5.50 -5.22 -6.00
N LEU A 91 -5.03 -5.16 -7.25
CA LEU A 91 -5.73 -4.43 -8.30
C LEU A 91 -7.08 -5.06 -8.67
N HIS A 92 -7.18 -6.39 -8.57
CA HIS A 92 -8.38 -7.16 -8.93
C HIS A 92 -9.33 -7.42 -7.75
N GLN A 93 -8.79 -7.72 -6.56
CA GLN A 93 -9.57 -8.20 -5.41
C GLN A 93 -9.73 -7.15 -4.30
N GLY A 94 -8.97 -6.05 -4.37
CA GLY A 94 -8.92 -5.02 -3.34
C GLY A 94 -7.83 -5.25 -2.30
N ILE A 95 -7.53 -4.19 -1.56
CA ILE A 95 -6.43 -4.09 -0.60
C ILE A 95 -6.65 -5.05 0.57
N GLU A 96 -7.86 -5.05 1.14
CA GLU A 96 -8.16 -5.85 2.35
C GLU A 96 -8.04 -7.37 2.12
N LYS A 97 -8.45 -7.85 0.95
CA LYS A 97 -8.37 -9.28 0.62
C LYS A 97 -6.93 -9.71 0.40
N THR A 98 -6.18 -8.95 -0.38
CA THR A 98 -4.78 -9.29 -0.66
C THR A 98 -3.94 -9.20 0.61
N ILE A 99 -4.14 -8.21 1.48
CA ILE A 99 -3.40 -8.14 2.76
C ILE A 99 -3.60 -9.42 3.59
N LYS A 100 -4.83 -9.96 3.63
CA LYS A 100 -5.11 -11.22 4.35
C LYS A 100 -4.43 -12.43 3.71
N ASP A 101 -4.26 -12.41 2.40
CA ASP A 101 -3.53 -13.46 1.68
C ASP A 101 -2.01 -13.30 1.86
N ALA A 102 -1.49 -12.08 1.78
CA ALA A 102 -0.10 -11.74 2.04
C ALA A 102 0.32 -12.06 3.49
N ALA A 103 -0.60 -11.96 4.46
CA ALA A 103 -0.35 -12.35 5.84
C ALA A 103 -0.03 -13.85 6.02
N LYS A 104 -0.35 -14.69 5.02
CA LYS A 104 0.02 -16.11 4.99
C LYS A 104 1.44 -16.33 4.41
N SER A 105 1.97 -15.34 3.72
CA SER A 105 3.32 -15.35 3.16
C SER A 105 4.38 -15.10 4.24
N SER A 106 5.64 -15.22 3.86
CA SER A 106 6.75 -14.92 4.77
C SER A 106 6.72 -13.44 5.20
N ALA A 107 7.20 -13.15 6.42
CA ALA A 107 7.32 -11.78 6.92
C ALA A 107 8.11 -10.86 5.97
N PHE A 108 9.07 -11.43 5.24
CA PHE A 108 9.85 -10.73 4.23
C PHE A 108 9.02 -10.34 2.99
N VAL A 109 8.21 -11.27 2.46
CA VAL A 109 7.28 -10.99 1.35
C VAL A 109 6.23 -9.96 1.77
N LEU A 110 5.73 -10.08 3.01
CA LEU A 110 4.73 -9.18 3.55
C LEU A 110 5.26 -7.74 3.67
N ASP A 111 6.47 -7.55 4.21
CA ASP A 111 7.11 -6.24 4.32
C ASP A 111 7.36 -5.62 2.94
N ALA A 112 7.93 -6.40 2.02
CA ALA A 112 8.12 -6.03 0.63
C ALA A 112 6.82 -5.62 -0.08
N PHE A 113 5.76 -6.41 0.10
CA PHE A 113 4.44 -6.13 -0.44
C PHE A 113 3.89 -4.81 0.12
N HIS A 114 4.03 -4.56 1.42
CA HIS A 114 3.59 -3.32 2.03
C HIS A 114 4.31 -2.10 1.46
N ASP A 115 5.63 -2.16 1.31
CA ASP A 115 6.41 -1.05 0.76
C ASP A 115 5.97 -0.72 -0.68
N VAL A 116 5.85 -1.75 -1.54
CA VAL A 116 5.39 -1.56 -2.93
C VAL A 116 3.95 -1.05 -2.98
N LEU A 117 3.09 -1.57 -2.10
CA LEU A 117 1.68 -1.17 -2.05
C LEU A 117 1.55 0.31 -1.65
N VAL A 118 2.30 0.77 -0.64
CA VAL A 118 2.31 2.18 -0.22
C VAL A 118 2.77 3.07 -1.37
N ASP A 119 3.85 2.69 -2.05
CA ASP A 119 4.37 3.47 -3.18
C ASP A 119 3.37 3.55 -4.33
N LYS A 120 2.74 2.43 -4.70
CA LYS A 120 1.72 2.41 -5.76
C LYS A 120 0.48 3.21 -5.39
N LEU A 121 -0.01 3.09 -4.15
CA LEU A 121 -1.14 3.88 -3.68
C LEU A 121 -0.81 5.36 -3.64
N HIS A 122 0.41 5.72 -3.22
CA HIS A 122 0.87 7.10 -3.24
C HIS A 122 0.89 7.66 -4.66
N GLU A 123 1.47 6.93 -5.63
CA GLU A 123 1.46 7.34 -7.04
C GLU A 123 0.03 7.50 -7.57
N GLU A 124 -0.87 6.55 -7.29
CA GLU A 124 -2.25 6.60 -7.76
C GLU A 124 -3.05 7.76 -7.15
N LEU A 125 -2.87 8.01 -5.84
CA LEU A 125 -3.49 9.14 -5.15
C LEU A 125 -2.96 10.48 -5.67
N GLN A 126 -1.65 10.60 -5.91
CA GLN A 126 -1.05 11.80 -6.51
C GLN A 126 -1.54 12.04 -7.94
N LYS A 127 -1.55 11.01 -8.80
CA LYS A 127 -2.07 11.10 -10.17
C LYS A 127 -3.52 11.58 -10.21
N ARG A 128 -4.33 11.14 -9.23
CA ARG A 128 -5.75 11.51 -9.09
C ARG A 128 -5.96 12.83 -8.33
N LYS A 129 -4.89 13.49 -7.86
CA LYS A 129 -4.94 14.74 -7.06
C LYS A 129 -5.79 14.61 -5.78
N LEU A 130 -5.75 13.42 -5.17
CA LEU A 130 -6.46 13.13 -3.93
C LEU A 130 -5.59 13.42 -2.69
N ILE A 131 -4.28 13.66 -2.88
CA ILE A 131 -3.31 14.07 -1.86
C ILE A 131 -2.39 15.15 -2.41
#